data_AF-A0A836TCY2-F1
#
_entry.id   AF-A0A836TCY2-F1
#
_cell.length_a   1.000
_cell.length_b   1.000
_cell.length_c   1.000
_cell.angle_alpha   90.00
_cell.angle_beta   90.00
_cell.angle_gamma   90.00
#
_symmetry.space_group_name_H-M   'P 1'
#
loop_
_entity.id
_entity.type
_entity.pdbx_description
1 polymer ?
#
loop_
_entity_poly.entity_id
_entity_poly.type
_entity_poly.pdbx_seq_one_letter_code
_entity_poly.pdbx_strand_id
1 'polypeptide(L)'
;MNHFLKTGLFIVVLIQHLYFPDKGWTEPIPVFVSILPQKYFVERIGKEQVKVEVMVNPGESPATFNPNPKKMSLLSQAKLYFSIGVPFETIWIERIQSIHSNLQFVPLHDTQNPAND
;
A
#
# COMPACT_ATOMS: atom_id res chain seq x y z
N MET A 1 -29.59 -38.33 29.49
CA MET A 1 -29.52 -38.41 28.01
C MET A 1 -29.02 -37.12 27.34
N ASN A 2 -29.23 -35.93 27.94
CA ASN A 2 -28.94 -34.64 27.31
C ASN A 2 -27.46 -34.19 27.42
N HIS A 3 -26.66 -34.84 28.27
CA HIS A 3 -25.24 -34.49 28.45
C HIS A 3 -24.37 -35.05 27.32
N PHE A 4 -24.56 -36.32 26.93
CA PHE A 4 -23.84 -36.94 25.82
C PHE A 4 -24.06 -36.21 24.49
N LEU A 5 -25.29 -35.75 24.24
CA LEU A 5 -25.63 -34.99 23.03
C LEU A 5 -24.97 -33.61 23.01
N LYS A 6 -24.93 -32.92 24.17
CA LYS A 6 -24.28 -31.61 24.30
C LYS A 6 -22.75 -31.70 24.21
N THR A 7 -22.14 -32.73 24.79
CA THR A 7 -20.69 -32.96 24.71
C THR A 7 -20.26 -33.27 23.27
N GLY A 8 -21.03 -34.08 22.53
CA GLY A 8 -20.78 -34.33 21.11
C GLY A 8 -20.88 -33.07 20.26
N LEU A 9 -21.90 -32.23 20.50
CA LEU A 9 -22.07 -30.95 19.82
C LEU A 9 -20.88 -30.00 20.08
N PHE A 10 -20.38 -29.98 21.30
CA PHE A 10 -19.25 -29.13 21.70
C PHE A 10 -17.95 -29.55 21.00
N ILE A 11 -17.71 -30.85 20.85
CA ILE A 11 -16.53 -31.39 20.14
C ILE A 11 -16.60 -31.06 18.65
N VAL A 12 -17.79 -31.13 18.02
CA VAL A 12 -17.96 -30.77 16.61
C VAL A 12 -17.67 -29.28 16.37
N VAL A 13 -18.13 -28.39 17.26
CA VAL A 13 -17.83 -26.94 17.17
C VAL A 13 -16.34 -26.67 17.40
N LEU A 14 -15.70 -27.36 18.35
CA LEU A 14 -14.25 -27.25 18.59
C LEU A 14 -13.42 -27.72 17.39
N ILE A 15 -13.84 -28.81 16.73
CA ILE A 15 -13.19 -29.34 15.53
C ILE A 15 -13.35 -28.36 14.36
N GLN A 16 -14.49 -27.69 14.21
CA GLN A 16 -14.64 -26.67 13.16
C GLN A 16 -13.70 -25.48 13.38
N HIS A 17 -13.49 -25.03 14.62
CA HIS A 17 -12.49 -23.99 14.88
C HIS A 17 -11.04 -24.45 14.67
N LEU A 18 -10.74 -25.75 14.83
CA LEU A 18 -9.40 -26.29 14.60
C LEU A 18 -9.01 -26.40 13.11
N TYR A 19 -10.00 -26.48 12.21
CA TYR A 19 -9.78 -26.69 10.77
C TYR A 19 -10.00 -25.44 9.90
N PHE A 20 -10.48 -24.33 10.46
CA PHE A 20 -10.47 -23.03 9.79
C PHE A 20 -9.25 -22.24 10.24
N PRO A 21 -8.08 -22.36 9.56
CA PRO A 21 -7.03 -21.39 9.77
C PRO A 21 -7.62 -20.02 9.45
N ASP A 22 -7.42 -19.06 10.36
CA ASP A 22 -7.71 -17.65 10.12
C ASP A 22 -6.86 -17.16 8.95
N LYS A 23 -7.30 -17.45 7.72
CA LYS A 23 -6.99 -16.60 6.58
C LYS A 23 -7.77 -15.33 6.84
N GLY A 24 -7.22 -14.47 7.71
CA GLY A 24 -7.73 -13.14 7.92
C GLY A 24 -7.82 -12.49 6.55
N TRP A 25 -9.03 -12.13 6.13
CA TRP A 25 -9.27 -11.40 4.90
C TRP A 25 -8.85 -9.95 5.14
N THR A 26 -7.56 -9.73 5.36
CA THR A 26 -6.99 -8.39 5.45
C THR A 26 -6.89 -7.86 4.02
N GLU A 27 -7.54 -6.72 3.79
CA GLU A 27 -7.40 -6.03 2.52
C GLU A 27 -5.92 -5.67 2.27
N PRO A 28 -5.45 -5.78 1.02
CA PRO A 28 -4.08 -5.42 0.68
C PRO A 28 -3.79 -3.96 1.06
N ILE A 29 -2.59 -3.70 1.57
CA ILE A 29 -2.13 -2.36 1.93
C ILE A 29 -2.06 -1.52 0.65
N PRO A 30 -2.80 -0.40 0.53
CA PRO A 30 -2.69 0.49 -0.62
C PRO A 30 -1.36 1.26 -0.56
N VAL A 31 -0.58 1.12 -1.63
CA VAL A 31 0.77 1.68 -1.75
C VAL A 31 0.85 2.51 -3.03
N PHE A 32 1.50 3.67 -2.93
CA PHE A 32 1.92 4.45 -4.09
C PHE A 32 3.42 4.37 -4.29
N VAL A 33 3.84 4.36 -5.54
CA VAL A 33 5.24 4.52 -5.95
C VAL A 33 5.36 5.65 -6.95
N SER A 34 6.53 6.27 -7.03
CA SER A 34 6.78 7.36 -7.97
C SER A 34 6.69 6.94 -9.43
N ILE A 35 7.33 5.83 -9.80
CA ILE A 35 7.44 5.36 -11.19
C ILE A 35 7.25 3.84 -11.34
N LEU A 36 6.98 3.40 -12.57
CA LEU A 36 6.67 2.00 -12.89
C LEU A 36 7.74 0.98 -12.45
N PRO A 37 9.06 1.22 -12.60
CA PRO A 37 10.07 0.27 -12.11
C PRO A 37 9.96 -0.08 -10.62
N GLN A 38 9.60 0.88 -9.76
CA GLN A 38 9.42 0.61 -8.33
C GLN A 38 8.25 -0.34 -8.07
N LYS A 39 7.15 -0.22 -8.85
CA LYS A 39 5.97 -1.07 -8.70
C LYS A 39 6.33 -2.55 -8.78
N TYR A 40 7.20 -2.90 -9.74
CA TYR A 40 7.68 -4.27 -9.92
C TYR A 40 8.29 -4.82 -8.62
N PHE A 41 9.19 -4.07 -7.97
CA PHE A 41 9.85 -4.53 -6.75
C PHE A 41 8.88 -4.61 -5.58
N VAL A 42 8.03 -3.60 -5.39
CA VAL A 42 7.05 -3.56 -4.29
C VAL A 42 6.05 -4.72 -4.42
N GLU A 43 5.52 -4.99 -5.61
CA GLU A 43 4.60 -6.12 -5.83
C GLU A 43 5.28 -7.47 -5.60
N ARG A 44 6.56 -7.62 -6.00
CA ARG A 44 7.31 -8.88 -5.79
C ARG A 44 7.58 -9.15 -4.32
N ILE A 45 7.86 -8.10 -3.55
CA ILE A 45 8.14 -8.20 -2.10
C ILE A 45 6.83 -8.38 -1.32
N GLY A 46 5.85 -7.51 -1.54
CA GLY A 46 4.59 -7.48 -0.79
C GLY A 46 3.56 -8.52 -1.24
N LYS A 47 3.65 -9.02 -2.47
CA LYS A 47 2.72 -10.02 -3.06
C LYS A 47 1.26 -9.57 -2.88
N GLU A 48 0.39 -10.47 -2.42
CA GLU A 48 -1.04 -10.23 -2.18
C GLU A 48 -1.30 -9.25 -1.01
N GLN A 49 -0.28 -8.91 -0.21
CA GLN A 49 -0.44 -8.01 0.93
C GLN A 49 -0.41 -6.53 0.53
N VAL A 50 -0.09 -6.22 -0.71
CA VAL A 50 0.00 -4.83 -1.20
C VAL A 50 -0.81 -4.64 -2.47
N LYS A 51 -1.40 -3.45 -2.62
CA LYS A 51 -2.01 -2.98 -3.86
C LYS A 51 -1.26 -1.72 -4.31
N VAL A 52 -0.51 -1.84 -5.40
CA VAL A 52 0.46 -0.81 -5.81
C VAL A 52 -0.03 0.00 -7.00
N GLU A 53 -0.12 1.32 -6.80
CA GLU A 53 -0.43 2.32 -7.83
C GLU A 53 0.82 3.16 -8.15
N VAL A 54 0.91 3.64 -9.40
CA VAL A 54 2.04 4.46 -9.87
C VAL A 54 1.59 5.93 -9.97
N MET A 55 2.39 6.84 -9.41
CA MET A 55 2.14 8.27 -9.49
C MET A 55 2.34 8.78 -10.92
N VAL A 56 3.53 8.58 -11.49
CA VAL A 56 3.86 9.01 -12.87
C VAL A 56 3.96 7.78 -13.78
N ASN A 57 2.99 7.67 -14.68
CA ASN A 57 2.94 6.59 -15.66
C ASN A 57 3.95 6.83 -16.79
N PRO A 58 4.43 5.76 -17.45
CA PRO A 58 5.25 5.89 -18.66
C PRO A 58 4.55 6.75 -19.71
N GLY A 59 5.26 7.72 -20.27
CA GLY A 59 4.73 8.65 -21.28
C GLY A 59 4.07 9.92 -20.72
N GLU A 60 3.87 10.02 -19.40
CA GLU A 60 3.54 11.30 -18.76
C GLU A 60 4.83 12.12 -18.61
N SER A 61 4.82 13.40 -19.00
CA SER A 61 5.97 14.29 -18.81
C SER A 61 6.07 14.72 -17.33
N PRO A 62 7.15 14.36 -16.60
CA PRO A 62 7.30 14.72 -15.19
C PRO A 62 7.33 16.23 -14.94
N ALA A 63 7.83 17.01 -15.90
CA ALA A 63 7.94 18.47 -15.81
C ALA A 63 6.58 19.19 -15.87
N THR A 64 5.54 18.54 -16.41
CA THR A 64 4.19 19.10 -16.52
C THR A 64 3.15 18.20 -15.86
N PHE A 65 3.60 17.25 -15.03
CA PHE A 65 2.72 16.26 -14.44
C PHE A 65 1.79 16.92 -13.41
N ASN A 66 0.48 16.83 -13.67
CA ASN A 66 -0.56 17.21 -12.73
C ASN A 66 -1.40 15.95 -12.42
N PRO A 67 -1.29 15.38 -11.21
CA PRO A 67 -2.09 14.24 -10.82
C PRO A 67 -3.57 14.61 -10.93
N ASN A 68 -4.31 13.82 -11.71
CA ASN A 68 -5.74 14.06 -11.86
C ASN A 68 -6.47 13.81 -10.51
N PRO A 69 -7.68 14.37 -10.33
CA PRO A 69 -8.44 14.22 -9.08
C PRO A 69 -8.67 12.76 -8.66
N LYS A 70 -8.79 11.83 -9.61
CA LYS A 70 -8.95 10.40 -9.34
C LYS A 70 -7.69 9.80 -8.72
N LYS A 71 -6.49 10.14 -9.22
CA LYS A 71 -5.21 9.72 -8.63
C LYS A 71 -5.06 10.27 -7.21
N MET A 72 -5.42 11.53 -6.98
CA MET A 72 -5.38 12.13 -5.65
C MET A 72 -6.36 11.46 -4.67
N SER A 73 -7.55 11.07 -5.15
CA SER A 73 -8.52 10.31 -4.35
C SER A 73 -8.04 8.89 -4.01
N LEU A 74 -7.27 8.24 -4.89
CA LEU A 74 -6.62 6.97 -4.59
C LEU A 74 -5.44 7.14 -3.62
N LEU A 75 -4.65 8.18 -3.80
CA LEU A 75 -3.52 8.52 -2.94
C LEU A 75 -3.95 8.78 -1.50
N SER A 76 -5.11 9.41 -1.29
CA SER A 76 -5.63 9.69 0.05
C SER A 76 -5.94 8.42 0.87
N GLN A 77 -6.15 7.30 0.19
CA GLN A 77 -6.39 5.99 0.81
C GLN A 77 -5.08 5.23 1.06
N ALA A 78 -3.97 5.65 0.43
CA ALA A 78 -2.68 4.99 0.54
C ALA A 78 -2.11 5.08 1.96
N LYS A 79 -1.38 4.03 2.36
CA LYS A 79 -0.65 3.98 3.63
C LYS A 79 0.83 4.27 3.46
N LEU A 80 1.38 3.94 2.29
CA LEU A 80 2.79 4.07 1.98
C LEU A 80 2.99 4.80 0.64
N TYR A 81 4.02 5.65 0.59
CA TYR A 81 4.52 6.25 -0.64
C TYR A 81 6.03 6.01 -0.75
N PHE A 82 6.48 5.30 -1.79
CA PHE A 82 7.91 5.09 -2.05
C PHE A 82 8.44 6.10 -3.07
N SER A 83 9.36 6.97 -2.64
CA SER A 83 9.94 8.05 -3.45
C SER A 83 11.38 7.77 -3.89
N ILE A 84 11.85 8.37 -4.99
CA ILE A 84 13.20 8.14 -5.58
C ILE A 84 13.91 9.42 -6.03
N GLY A 85 13.42 10.61 -5.70
CA GLY A 85 14.11 11.88 -5.97
C GLY A 85 13.96 12.36 -7.41
N VAL A 86 12.93 11.92 -8.15
CA VAL A 86 12.72 12.40 -9.52
C VAL A 86 12.09 13.80 -9.54
N PRO A 87 12.32 14.63 -10.58
CA PRO A 87 11.96 16.06 -10.56
C PRO A 87 10.50 16.42 -10.21
N PHE A 88 9.54 15.53 -10.48
CA PHE A 88 8.14 15.79 -10.13
C PHE A 88 7.93 15.80 -8.59
N GLU A 89 8.73 15.03 -7.85
CA GLU A 89 8.59 14.84 -6.41
C GLU A 89 8.86 16.14 -5.66
N THR A 90 9.85 16.92 -6.12
CA THR A 90 10.22 18.23 -5.55
C THR A 90 9.03 19.19 -5.47
N ILE A 91 8.11 19.12 -6.43
CA ILE A 91 6.93 20.01 -6.49
C ILE A 91 5.75 19.40 -5.72
N TRP A 92 5.57 18.08 -5.80
CA TRP A 92 4.35 17.43 -5.33
C TRP A 92 4.43 16.82 -3.95
N ILE A 93 5.59 16.34 -3.48
CA ILE A 93 5.70 15.63 -2.20
C ILE A 93 5.31 16.54 -1.03
N GLU A 94 5.82 17.77 -0.96
CA GLU A 94 5.47 18.71 0.12
C GLU A 94 3.95 18.97 0.17
N ARG A 95 3.33 19.14 -1.00
CA ARG A 95 1.89 19.32 -1.12
C ARG A 95 1.12 18.07 -0.70
N ILE A 96 1.56 16.89 -1.10
CA ILE A 96 0.92 15.62 -0.71
C ILE A 96 1.03 15.40 0.80
N GLN A 97 2.22 15.63 1.38
CA GLN A 97 2.47 15.49 2.82
C GLN A 97 1.61 16.44 3.66
N SER A 98 1.43 17.68 3.22
CA SER A 98 0.60 18.65 3.95
C SER A 98 -0.90 18.31 3.93
N ILE A 99 -1.37 17.55 2.93
CA ILE A 99 -2.78 17.13 2.82
C ILE A 99 -3.03 15.77 3.49
N HIS A 100 -2.05 14.86 3.46
CA HIS A 100 -2.22 13.47 3.88
C HIS A 100 -1.30 13.10 5.04
N SER A 101 -1.66 13.50 6.27
CA SER A 101 -0.88 13.21 7.48
C SER A 101 -0.74 11.72 7.83
N ASN A 102 -1.65 10.88 7.33
CA ASN A 102 -1.63 9.43 7.56
C ASN A 102 -0.79 8.66 6.53
N LEU A 103 -0.28 9.33 5.49
CA LEU A 103 0.54 8.72 4.44
C LEU A 103 2.00 8.69 4.89
N GLN A 104 2.56 7.50 5.05
CA GLN A 104 3.98 7.35 5.38
C GLN A 104 4.82 7.40 4.11
N PHE A 105 5.73 8.39 4.05
CA PHE A 105 6.72 8.50 2.99
C PHE A 105 7.96 7.66 3.31
N VAL A 106 8.42 6.89 2.32
CA VAL A 106 9.61 6.05 2.39
C VAL A 106 10.55 6.44 1.25
N PRO A 107 11.52 7.34 1.50
CA PRO A 107 12.51 7.71 0.50
C PRO A 107 13.48 6.56 0.22
N LEU A 108 13.68 6.26 -1.06
CA LEU A 108 14.66 5.29 -1.57
C LEU A 108 15.88 5.97 -2.21
N HIS A 109 15.94 7.30 -2.13
CA HIS A 109 17.07 8.14 -2.54
C HIS A 109 17.79 8.71 -1.31
N ASP A 110 18.98 9.28 -1.51
CA ASP A 110 19.73 9.94 -0.44
C ASP A 110 19.11 11.30 -0.10
N THR A 111 18.48 11.39 1.06
CA THR A 111 17.85 12.63 1.53
C THR A 111 18.82 13.61 2.18
N GLN A 112 20.10 13.23 2.35
CA GLN A 112 21.11 14.06 3.02
C GLN A 112 21.85 15.01 2.04
N ASN A 113 21.69 14.82 0.73
CA ASN A 113 22.37 15.63 -0.28
C ASN A 113 21.44 16.04 -1.43
N PRO A 114 20.72 17.18 -1.31
CA PRO A 114 19.78 17.66 -2.32
C PRO A 114 20.45 18.18 -3.60
N ALA A 115 21.79 18.17 -3.70
CA ALA A 115 22.50 18.59 -4.89
C ALA A 115 22.56 17.52 -6.00
N ASN A 116 22.06 16.31 -5.72
CA ASN A 116 22.12 15.16 -6.62
C ASN A 116 20.78 14.85 -7.33
N ASP A 117 19.70 15.56 -6.99
CA ASP A 117 18.33 15.35 -7.45
C ASP A 117 17.89 16.38 -8.51
#